data_AF-A0A845C419-F1
#
_entry.id   AF-A0A845C419-F1
#
_cell.length_a   1.000
_cell.length_b   1.000
_cell.length_c   1.000
_cell.angle_alpha   90.00
_cell.angle_beta   90.00
_cell.angle_gamma   90.00
#
_symmetry.space_group_name_H-M   'P 1'
#
loop_
_entity.id
_entity.type
_entity.pdbx_description
1 polymer ?
#
loop_
_entity_poly.entity_id
_entity_poly.type
_entity_poly.pdbx_seq_one_letter_code
_entity_poly.pdbx_strand_id
1 'polypeptide(L)'
;MQPTWDQLVEYSEKVKAAGYIPIAMEGTTEQIWGGGRMPWLMRSAMDQYHREELQIIQCQPGDWCFREGIDDVWEYDPSDVRNDDPDRISVNIVRHMNALKDGTINFDNECTIEMMTQIGRVFKTEHGFVPEGWAGITDAYPLFLTQQAAMRMVHGGFFTSFPKDIRSLAQGEYAGAGEVDDESAAAAVEFEYGRFAFPNIEGPCVQGTARANELTSGTLALPKKNRAQNDLEADFVMFWTSPQGMRIFLENKLDTENLQGGIAGPPLINDVTMPSPWEDIFANSVFVGNYEKPGAPGDKVARGFFKHEDSKRIWSIMVQEFFAGTRTAEEFAADYQTLLEESFDDLLVFLNLTEEDLESPEKRPPGYIAAGPY
;
A
#
# COMPACT_ATOMS: atom_id res chain seq x y z
N MET A 1 9.59 2.40 17.32
CA MET A 1 9.13 3.80 17.22
C MET A 1 9.05 4.14 15.75
N GLN A 2 8.04 4.88 15.33
CA GLN A 2 7.87 5.33 13.96
C GLN A 2 8.69 6.62 13.76
N PRO A 3 9.61 6.69 12.77
CA PRO A 3 10.43 7.87 12.57
C PRO A 3 9.61 9.02 11.94
N THR A 4 10.18 10.22 11.94
CA THR A 4 9.65 11.32 11.12
C THR A 4 10.35 11.37 9.76
N TRP A 5 9.77 12.12 8.82
CA TRP A 5 10.31 12.25 7.47
C TRP A 5 11.68 12.93 7.45
N ASP A 6 11.89 13.92 8.33
CA ASP A 6 13.20 14.54 8.59
C ASP A 6 14.24 13.51 9.05
N GLN A 7 13.85 12.54 9.88
CA GLN A 7 14.74 11.46 10.30
C GLN A 7 15.08 10.51 9.14
N LEU A 8 14.14 10.19 8.24
CA LEU A 8 14.45 9.39 7.05
C LEU A 8 15.44 10.12 6.11
N VAL A 9 15.31 11.44 5.96
CA VAL A 9 16.28 12.27 5.21
C VAL A 9 17.65 12.21 5.89
N GLU A 10 17.73 12.48 7.20
CA GLU A 10 18.98 12.45 7.97
C GLU A 10 19.68 11.07 7.92
N TYR A 11 18.90 9.98 7.94
CA TYR A 11 19.43 8.62 7.81
C TYR A 11 19.95 8.36 6.39
N SER A 12 19.24 8.85 5.37
CA SER A 12 19.63 8.69 3.97
C SER A 12 20.90 9.48 3.62
N GLU A 13 21.05 10.69 4.15
CA GLU A 13 22.28 11.47 4.06
C GLU A 13 23.47 10.73 4.69
N LYS A 14 23.30 10.17 5.90
CA LYS A 14 24.35 9.40 6.59
C LYS A 14 24.76 8.14 5.83
N VAL A 15 23.80 7.38 5.30
CA VAL A 15 24.08 6.15 4.52
C VAL A 15 24.79 6.50 3.21
N LYS A 16 24.35 7.53 2.49
CA LYS A 16 25.02 8.02 1.28
C LYS A 16 26.44 8.51 1.57
N ALA A 17 26.63 9.25 2.66
CA ALA A 17 27.95 9.72 3.09
C ALA A 17 28.91 8.59 3.50
N ALA A 18 28.37 7.42 3.90
CA ALA A 18 29.14 6.21 4.17
C ALA A 18 29.47 5.39 2.90
N GLY A 19 28.95 5.78 1.72
CA GLY A 19 29.25 5.14 0.44
C GLY A 19 28.26 4.05 0.00
N TYR A 20 27.12 3.91 0.67
CA TYR A 20 26.07 2.93 0.36
C TYR A 20 24.85 3.60 -0.29
N ILE A 21 24.01 2.82 -0.96
CA ILE A 21 22.69 3.27 -1.44
C ILE A 21 21.73 3.34 -0.23
N PRO A 22 21.06 4.47 0.05
CA PRO A 22 20.08 4.54 1.13
C PRO A 22 18.90 3.58 0.98
N ILE A 23 18.22 3.57 -0.16
CA ILE A 23 16.97 2.81 -0.36
C ILE A 23 17.04 1.98 -1.65
N ALA A 24 16.93 0.66 -1.52
CA ALA A 24 16.71 -0.27 -2.62
C ALA A 24 15.25 -0.20 -3.12
N MET A 25 15.01 0.73 -4.06
CA MET A 25 13.69 1.01 -4.64
C MET A 25 13.69 0.80 -6.15
N GLU A 26 12.65 0.13 -6.66
CA GLU A 26 12.34 0.03 -8.08
C GLU A 26 11.74 1.34 -8.63
N GLY A 27 11.82 1.57 -9.94
CA GLY A 27 11.45 2.87 -10.53
C GLY A 27 10.88 2.88 -11.94
N THR A 28 10.65 1.73 -12.60
CA THR A 28 9.86 1.72 -13.84
C THR A 28 8.40 2.12 -13.57
N THR A 29 7.69 2.59 -14.60
CA THR A 29 6.26 2.98 -14.49
C THR A 29 5.41 1.87 -13.88
N GLU A 30 5.58 0.62 -14.31
CA GLU A 30 4.94 -0.57 -13.74
C GLU A 30 5.17 -0.71 -12.22
N GLN A 31 6.39 -0.44 -11.75
CA GLN A 31 6.75 -0.47 -10.34
C GLN A 31 6.26 0.79 -9.57
N ILE A 32 5.79 1.81 -10.27
CA ILE A 32 5.24 3.07 -9.72
C ILE A 32 3.73 3.02 -9.51
N TRP A 33 2.95 2.36 -10.37
CA TRP A 33 1.49 2.24 -10.22
C TRP A 33 0.98 0.85 -9.85
N GLY A 34 1.64 -0.19 -10.38
CA GLY A 34 1.19 -1.58 -10.37
C GLY A 34 1.65 -2.37 -9.15
N GLY A 35 2.55 -3.33 -9.37
CA GLY A 35 2.98 -4.31 -8.35
C GLY A 35 4.09 -3.84 -7.39
N GLY A 36 4.63 -2.63 -7.57
CA GLY A 36 5.81 -2.17 -6.85
C GLY A 36 5.57 -1.51 -5.49
N ARG A 37 6.64 -0.89 -4.96
CA ARG A 37 6.70 -0.29 -3.61
C ARG A 37 6.33 1.19 -3.58
N MET A 38 6.60 1.94 -4.66
CA MET A 38 6.16 3.32 -4.79
C MET A 38 4.63 3.52 -4.63
N PRO A 39 3.75 2.63 -5.14
CA PRO A 39 2.33 2.60 -4.82
C PRO A 39 2.03 2.70 -3.32
N TRP A 40 2.79 2.01 -2.47
CA TRP A 40 2.53 1.92 -1.03
C TRP A 40 2.94 3.22 -0.33
N LEU A 41 4.05 3.82 -0.76
CA LEU A 41 4.49 5.13 -0.26
C LEU A 41 3.49 6.23 -0.60
N MET A 42 3.08 6.34 -1.88
CA MET A 42 2.16 7.39 -2.32
C MET A 42 0.81 7.32 -1.60
N ARG A 43 0.34 6.11 -1.29
CA ARG A 43 -0.88 5.87 -0.49
C ARG A 43 -0.68 6.20 0.98
N SER A 44 0.46 5.84 1.57
CA SER A 44 0.84 6.26 2.92
C SER A 44 0.98 7.77 3.07
N ALA A 45 1.38 8.48 2.02
CA ALA A 45 1.46 9.94 2.02
C ALA A 45 0.07 10.56 1.90
N MET A 46 -0.72 10.19 0.89
CA MET A 46 -2.09 10.70 0.71
C MET A 46 -2.98 10.43 1.93
N ASP A 47 -2.81 9.30 2.61
CA ASP A 47 -3.52 8.98 3.86
C ASP A 47 -3.17 9.90 5.06
N GLN A 48 -2.08 10.66 4.98
CA GLN A 48 -1.71 11.71 5.95
C GLN A 48 -2.25 13.09 5.57
N TYR A 49 -2.64 13.31 4.30
CA TYR A 49 -3.05 14.61 3.76
C TYR A 49 -4.55 14.70 3.41
N HIS A 50 -5.26 13.56 3.33
CA HIS A 50 -6.67 13.49 2.90
C HIS A 50 -7.59 12.80 3.92
N ARG A 51 -7.12 12.48 5.13
CA ARG A 51 -7.89 11.73 6.14
C ARG A 51 -9.13 12.50 6.65
N GLU A 52 -9.06 13.82 6.75
CA GLU A 52 -10.18 14.66 7.18
C GLU A 52 -11.34 14.69 6.17
N GLU A 53 -11.10 14.31 4.91
CA GLU A 53 -12.14 14.25 3.86
C GLU A 53 -13.25 13.25 4.20
N LEU A 54 -13.01 12.31 5.12
CA LEU A 54 -14.05 11.47 5.71
C LEU A 54 -15.23 12.30 6.23
N GLN A 55 -14.99 13.49 6.79
CA GLN A 55 -16.06 14.38 7.27
C GLN A 55 -16.97 14.90 6.13
N ILE A 56 -16.44 14.97 4.90
CA ILE A 56 -17.15 15.38 3.68
C ILE A 56 -17.90 14.18 3.07
N ILE A 57 -17.25 13.01 3.01
CA ILE A 57 -17.71 11.85 2.24
C ILE A 57 -18.46 10.78 3.05
N GLN A 58 -18.48 10.88 4.37
CA GLN A 58 -19.28 10.03 5.26
C GLN A 58 -20.77 10.03 4.89
N CYS A 59 -21.46 8.91 5.12
CA CYS A 59 -22.91 8.82 4.90
C CYS A 59 -23.65 9.70 5.92
N GLN A 60 -24.57 10.53 5.43
CA GLN A 60 -25.36 11.46 6.26
C GLN A 60 -26.78 10.92 6.51
N PRO A 61 -27.53 11.44 7.50
CA PRO A 61 -28.91 11.04 7.74
C PRO A 61 -29.80 11.20 6.50
N GLY A 62 -30.22 10.06 5.92
CA GLY A 62 -30.98 9.98 4.68
C GLY A 62 -30.24 9.33 3.50
N ASP A 63 -28.92 9.20 3.58
CA ASP A 63 -28.13 8.48 2.57
C ASP A 63 -28.44 6.98 2.54
N TRP A 64 -28.33 6.35 1.37
CA TRP A 64 -28.60 4.90 1.20
C TRP A 64 -27.72 3.97 2.06
N CYS A 65 -26.57 4.49 2.51
CA CYS A 65 -25.54 3.77 3.25
C CYS A 65 -25.49 4.09 4.75
N PHE A 66 -26.36 4.99 5.22
CA PHE A 66 -26.35 5.47 6.60
C PHE A 66 -26.80 4.41 7.61
N ARG A 67 -26.08 4.29 8.73
CA ARG A 67 -26.32 3.35 9.83
C ARG A 67 -26.53 4.09 11.15
N GLU A 68 -27.78 4.09 11.63
CA GLU A 68 -28.15 4.56 12.98
C GLU A 68 -27.45 3.74 14.07
N GLY A 69 -26.91 4.41 15.08
CA GLY A 69 -26.04 3.84 16.11
C GLY A 69 -24.57 3.68 15.70
N ILE A 70 -24.18 4.18 14.52
CA ILE A 70 -22.80 4.15 14.00
C ILE A 70 -22.44 5.52 13.42
N ASP A 71 -23.09 5.95 12.33
CA ASP A 71 -22.71 7.15 11.59
C ASP A 71 -23.22 8.45 12.24
N ASP A 72 -24.25 8.38 13.10
CA ASP A 72 -24.77 9.50 13.91
C ASP A 72 -23.98 9.75 15.20
N VAL A 73 -23.12 8.80 15.59
CA VAL A 73 -22.28 8.85 16.80
C VAL A 73 -20.78 8.83 16.47
N TRP A 74 -20.42 8.86 15.19
CA TRP A 74 -19.05 8.96 14.73
C TRP A 74 -18.54 10.39 14.88
N GLU A 75 -17.38 10.54 15.52
CA GLU A 75 -16.60 11.79 15.56
C GLU A 75 -15.22 11.51 14.95
N TYR A 76 -14.69 12.48 14.20
CA TYR A 76 -13.38 12.34 13.57
C TYR A 76 -12.26 12.37 14.63
N ASP A 77 -11.48 11.30 14.70
CA ASP A 77 -10.31 11.18 15.57
C ASP A 77 -9.08 10.75 14.74
N PRO A 78 -8.16 11.66 14.40
CA PRO A 78 -6.96 11.33 13.64
C PRO A 78 -5.94 10.51 14.43
N SER A 79 -6.09 10.41 15.76
CA SER A 79 -5.19 9.68 16.66
C SER A 79 -5.58 8.21 16.82
N ASP A 80 -6.86 7.85 16.65
CA ASP A 80 -7.27 6.45 16.50
C ASP A 80 -7.10 6.01 15.04
N VAL A 81 -6.07 5.20 14.79
CA VAL A 81 -5.74 4.64 13.46
C VAL A 81 -6.84 3.71 12.88
N ARG A 82 -7.89 3.42 13.66
CA ARG A 82 -9.10 2.68 13.31
C ARG A 82 -10.38 3.52 13.28
N ASN A 83 -10.31 4.84 13.47
CA ASN A 83 -11.47 5.74 13.44
C ASN A 83 -12.33 5.57 12.16
N ASP A 84 -11.69 5.23 11.04
CA ASP A 84 -12.27 4.99 9.71
C ASP A 84 -12.40 3.49 9.33
N ASP A 85 -12.40 2.56 10.30
CA ASP A 85 -12.73 1.16 10.02
C ASP A 85 -14.20 1.02 9.54
N PRO A 86 -14.51 0.10 8.59
CA PRO A 86 -15.87 0.00 8.02
C PRO A 86 -16.98 -0.40 9.00
N ASP A 87 -16.67 -0.92 10.17
CA ASP A 87 -17.63 -1.17 11.26
C ASP A 87 -17.95 0.10 12.08
N ARG A 88 -17.20 1.19 11.89
CA ARG A 88 -17.33 2.46 12.62
C ARG A 88 -17.80 3.65 11.78
N ILE A 89 -17.51 3.66 10.48
CA ILE A 89 -17.96 4.72 9.55
C ILE A 89 -18.44 4.13 8.23
N SER A 90 -19.51 4.69 7.69
CA SER A 90 -19.97 4.47 6.31
C SER A 90 -19.51 5.62 5.42
N VAL A 91 -19.02 5.32 4.22
CA VAL A 91 -18.62 6.34 3.22
C VAL A 91 -19.49 6.24 1.97
N ASN A 92 -20.04 7.37 1.53
CA ASN A 92 -20.91 7.45 0.37
C ASN A 92 -20.10 7.83 -0.89
N ILE A 93 -20.02 6.91 -1.85
CA ILE A 93 -19.34 7.18 -3.14
C ILE A 93 -19.93 8.40 -3.87
N VAL A 94 -21.23 8.64 -3.75
CA VAL A 94 -21.89 9.80 -4.37
C VAL A 94 -21.36 11.11 -3.79
N ARG A 95 -21.10 11.17 -2.48
CA ARG A 95 -20.50 12.36 -1.84
C ARG A 95 -19.06 12.57 -2.27
N HIS A 96 -18.28 11.49 -2.36
CA HIS A 96 -16.90 11.55 -2.82
C HIS A 96 -16.81 12.03 -4.28
N MET A 97 -17.59 11.45 -5.19
CA MET A 97 -17.60 11.88 -6.60
C MET A 97 -18.14 13.31 -6.78
N ASN A 98 -19.12 13.75 -5.99
CA ASN A 98 -19.57 15.14 -6.01
C ASN A 98 -18.48 16.12 -5.50
N ALA A 99 -17.84 15.80 -4.38
CA ALA A 99 -16.78 16.64 -3.82
C ALA A 99 -15.56 16.79 -4.76
N LEU A 100 -15.25 15.74 -5.55
CA LEU A 100 -14.26 15.79 -6.62
C LEU A 100 -14.74 16.62 -7.82
N LYS A 101 -16.04 16.63 -8.12
CA LYS A 101 -16.64 17.34 -9.25
C LYS A 101 -16.81 18.85 -9.00
N ASP A 102 -17.14 19.23 -7.77
CA ASP A 102 -17.38 20.62 -7.38
C ASP A 102 -16.13 21.34 -6.83
N GLY A 103 -15.01 20.61 -6.67
CA GLY A 103 -13.75 21.13 -6.19
C GLY A 103 -13.65 21.26 -4.67
N THR A 104 -14.62 20.74 -3.90
CA THR A 104 -14.50 20.59 -2.43
C THR A 104 -13.32 19.68 -2.05
N ILE A 105 -13.04 18.67 -2.88
CA ILE A 105 -11.77 17.94 -2.93
C ILE A 105 -11.11 18.30 -4.26
N ASN A 106 -10.01 19.05 -4.21
CA ASN A 106 -9.24 19.56 -5.35
C ASN A 106 -7.75 19.27 -5.11
N PHE A 107 -6.97 19.01 -6.15
CA PHE A 107 -5.55 18.68 -6.06
C PHE A 107 -4.59 19.83 -6.40
N ASP A 108 -5.05 20.89 -7.07
CA ASP A 108 -4.26 22.12 -7.28
C ASP A 108 -4.33 22.98 -6.01
N ASN A 109 -3.52 22.62 -5.01
CA ASN A 109 -3.52 23.24 -3.69
C ASN A 109 -2.15 23.14 -2.99
N GLU A 110 -1.95 23.95 -1.95
CA GLU A 110 -0.69 24.02 -1.19
C GLU A 110 -0.33 22.72 -0.45
N CYS A 111 -1.30 21.91 -0.07
CA CYS A 111 -1.11 20.62 0.61
C CYS A 111 -0.60 19.52 -0.33
N THR A 112 -1.08 19.45 -1.58
CA THR A 112 -0.53 18.57 -2.62
C THR A 112 0.92 18.97 -2.94
N ILE A 113 1.17 20.27 -3.05
CA ILE A 113 2.52 20.83 -3.28
C ILE A 113 3.44 20.48 -2.10
N GLU A 114 2.97 20.62 -0.86
CA GLU A 114 3.72 20.24 0.34
C GLU A 114 4.03 18.74 0.37
N MET A 115 3.02 17.88 0.19
CA MET A 115 3.17 16.43 0.18
C MET A 115 4.20 15.99 -0.88
N MET A 116 4.06 16.47 -2.12
CA MET A 116 5.00 16.13 -3.20
C MET A 116 6.40 16.66 -2.90
N THR A 117 6.52 17.89 -2.38
CA THR A 117 7.80 18.46 -1.94
C THR A 117 8.47 17.59 -0.87
N GLN A 118 7.71 17.16 0.14
CA GLN A 118 8.21 16.28 1.21
C GLN A 118 8.70 14.95 0.64
N ILE A 119 7.88 14.23 -0.14
CA ILE A 119 8.28 12.96 -0.77
C ILE A 119 9.53 13.17 -1.66
N GLY A 120 9.57 14.29 -2.38
CA GLY A 120 10.69 14.71 -3.22
C GLY A 120 12.03 14.75 -2.49
N ARG A 121 12.07 15.23 -1.24
CA ARG A 121 13.29 15.29 -0.39
C ARG A 121 14.00 13.94 -0.19
N VAL A 122 13.30 12.83 -0.41
CA VAL A 122 13.89 11.48 -0.36
C VAL A 122 14.02 10.86 -1.74
N PHE A 123 13.00 10.99 -2.59
CA PHE A 123 12.91 10.19 -3.83
C PHE A 123 13.31 10.93 -5.11
N LYS A 124 13.59 12.24 -5.08
CA LYS A 124 14.22 12.90 -6.23
C LYS A 124 15.63 12.36 -6.46
N THR A 125 15.88 11.93 -7.69
CA THR A 125 17.12 11.28 -8.13
C THR A 125 18.37 12.14 -7.92
N GLU A 126 18.26 13.46 -7.94
CA GLU A 126 19.35 14.39 -7.62
C GLU A 126 19.91 14.21 -6.20
N HIS A 127 19.08 13.77 -5.25
CA HIS A 127 19.52 13.44 -3.89
C HIS A 127 20.33 12.14 -3.83
N GLY A 128 20.21 11.25 -4.84
CA GLY A 128 20.96 10.00 -4.93
C GLY A 128 20.73 9.06 -3.74
N PHE A 129 19.49 9.00 -3.24
CA PHE A 129 19.09 8.09 -2.17
C PHE A 129 18.47 6.78 -2.69
N VAL A 130 18.02 6.77 -3.94
CA VAL A 130 17.68 5.59 -4.74
C VAL A 130 18.84 5.23 -5.68
N PRO A 131 18.89 4.02 -6.28
CA PRO A 131 20.02 3.61 -7.13
C PRO A 131 20.16 4.46 -8.40
N GLU A 132 21.36 4.54 -8.97
CA GLU A 132 21.58 5.18 -10.27
C GLU A 132 20.77 4.45 -11.37
N GLY A 133 20.19 5.21 -12.30
CA GLY A 133 19.34 4.64 -13.34
C GLY A 133 17.95 4.19 -12.87
N TRP A 134 17.55 4.51 -11.63
CA TRP A 134 16.27 4.17 -10.96
C TRP A 134 15.06 3.96 -11.88
N ALA A 135 14.78 4.90 -12.80
CA ALA A 135 13.63 4.84 -13.71
C ALA A 135 13.58 3.61 -14.65
N GLY A 136 14.70 2.90 -14.83
CA GLY A 136 14.81 1.63 -15.56
C GLY A 136 14.78 0.38 -14.69
N ILE A 137 14.85 0.51 -13.36
CA ILE A 137 15.02 -0.63 -12.43
C ILE A 137 13.68 -1.31 -12.17
N THR A 138 13.59 -2.59 -12.56
CA THR A 138 12.42 -3.46 -12.39
C THR A 138 12.47 -4.30 -11.11
N ASP A 139 13.64 -4.54 -10.54
CA ASP A 139 13.85 -5.24 -9.27
C ASP A 139 15.13 -4.71 -8.61
N ALA A 140 14.97 -4.10 -7.43
CA ALA A 140 16.09 -3.54 -6.65
C ALA A 140 16.49 -4.45 -5.47
N TYR A 141 15.89 -5.64 -5.33
CA TYR A 141 16.11 -6.50 -4.16
C TYR A 141 17.56 -6.96 -4.00
N PRO A 142 18.29 -7.38 -5.06
CA PRO A 142 19.64 -7.90 -4.89
C PRO A 142 20.60 -6.88 -4.27
N LEU A 143 20.43 -5.57 -4.52
CA LEU A 143 21.21 -4.50 -3.88
C LEU A 143 21.10 -4.52 -2.34
N PHE A 144 19.93 -4.88 -1.81
CA PHE A 144 19.74 -5.04 -0.36
C PHE A 144 20.30 -6.40 0.13
N LEU A 145 20.11 -7.47 -0.64
CA LEU A 145 20.64 -8.80 -0.31
C LEU A 145 22.18 -8.84 -0.28
N THR A 146 22.85 -8.06 -1.13
CA THR A 146 24.32 -7.91 -1.17
C THR A 146 24.84 -6.78 -0.24
N GLN A 147 23.98 -6.19 0.59
CA GLN A 147 24.31 -5.08 1.50
C GLN A 147 24.86 -3.80 0.81
N GLN A 148 24.69 -3.66 -0.51
CA GLN A 148 24.99 -2.43 -1.25
C GLN A 148 23.98 -1.31 -0.94
N ALA A 149 22.75 -1.68 -0.54
CA ALA A 149 21.69 -0.79 -0.11
C ALA A 149 21.24 -1.07 1.34
N ALA A 150 21.05 -0.01 2.14
CA ALA A 150 20.81 -0.14 3.58
C ALA A 150 19.33 -0.34 3.99
N MET A 151 18.38 0.13 3.19
CA MET A 151 16.94 0.09 3.50
C MET A 151 16.12 -0.43 2.32
N ARG A 152 15.01 -1.13 2.60
CA ARG A 152 14.06 -1.65 1.60
C ARG A 152 12.67 -1.85 2.21
N MET A 153 11.65 -1.68 1.37
CA MET A 153 10.19 -1.79 1.62
C MET A 153 9.76 -1.85 3.11
N VAL A 154 9.09 -2.90 3.60
CA VAL A 154 8.76 -4.24 3.05
C VAL A 154 7.39 -4.74 3.56
N HIS A 155 6.81 -5.76 2.91
CA HIS A 155 5.62 -6.47 3.42
C HIS A 155 6.00 -7.70 4.26
N GLY A 156 5.10 -8.20 5.11
CA GLY A 156 5.39 -9.24 6.10
C GLY A 156 5.94 -10.58 5.57
N GLY A 157 5.76 -10.87 4.27
CA GLY A 157 6.33 -12.06 3.64
C GLY A 157 7.86 -12.08 3.62
N PHE A 158 8.46 -10.89 3.50
CA PHE A 158 9.92 -10.69 3.48
C PHE A 158 10.64 -11.39 4.64
N PHE A 159 10.06 -11.39 5.85
CA PHE A 159 10.73 -12.02 7.00
C PHE A 159 10.97 -13.52 6.78
N THR A 160 10.05 -14.20 6.07
CA THR A 160 10.13 -15.65 5.80
C THR A 160 10.84 -15.98 4.48
N SER A 161 10.91 -15.03 3.54
CA SER A 161 11.62 -15.21 2.27
C SER A 161 13.10 -14.81 2.36
N PHE A 162 13.48 -13.78 3.12
CA PHE A 162 14.84 -13.22 3.14
C PHE A 162 15.97 -14.26 3.35
N PRO A 163 15.90 -15.20 4.32
CA PRO A 163 16.90 -16.28 4.48
C PRO A 163 16.94 -17.28 3.32
N LYS A 164 15.94 -17.28 2.43
CA LYS A 164 15.83 -18.13 1.23
C LYS A 164 16.32 -17.36 0.01
N ASP A 165 15.82 -16.14 -0.17
CA ASP A 165 16.18 -15.20 -1.23
C ASP A 165 17.71 -14.97 -1.29
N ILE A 166 18.35 -14.76 -0.13
CA ILE A 166 19.79 -14.52 -0.04
C ILE A 166 20.62 -15.78 -0.33
N ARG A 167 20.15 -16.97 0.08
CA ARG A 167 20.78 -18.25 -0.25
C ARG A 167 20.64 -18.57 -1.73
N SER A 168 19.47 -18.35 -2.33
CA SER A 168 19.26 -18.50 -3.77
C SER A 168 20.11 -17.51 -4.58
N LEU A 169 20.32 -16.28 -4.09
CA LEU A 169 21.24 -15.34 -4.74
C LEU A 169 22.69 -15.85 -4.71
N ALA A 170 23.18 -16.28 -3.55
CA ALA A 170 24.53 -16.86 -3.40
C ALA A 170 24.73 -18.19 -4.16
N GLN A 171 23.65 -18.86 -4.55
CA GLN A 171 23.67 -20.10 -5.34
C GLN A 171 23.48 -19.86 -6.85
N GLY A 172 23.17 -18.63 -7.30
CA GLY A 172 22.81 -18.34 -8.69
C GLY A 172 21.42 -18.84 -9.10
N GLU A 173 20.54 -19.12 -8.12
CA GLU A 173 19.16 -19.60 -8.30
C GLU A 173 18.10 -18.51 -8.03
N TYR A 174 18.51 -17.25 -7.82
CA TYR A 174 17.58 -16.13 -7.60
C TYR A 174 16.69 -15.91 -8.83
N ALA A 175 15.37 -15.99 -8.63
CA ALA A 175 14.37 -15.97 -9.71
C ALA A 175 13.84 -14.56 -10.06
N GLY A 176 14.34 -13.51 -9.41
CA GLY A 176 13.99 -12.12 -9.74
C GLY A 176 14.78 -11.58 -10.93
N ALA A 177 14.55 -10.30 -11.25
CA ALA A 177 15.14 -9.64 -12.42
C ALA A 177 16.25 -8.63 -12.07
N GLY A 178 16.60 -8.49 -10.79
CA GLY A 178 17.59 -7.52 -10.34
C GLY A 178 19.01 -7.97 -10.64
N GLU A 179 19.82 -7.04 -11.15
CA GLU A 179 21.22 -7.30 -11.53
C GLU A 179 22.18 -6.92 -10.39
N VAL A 180 23.08 -7.85 -10.06
CA VAL A 180 24.31 -7.66 -9.26
C VAL A 180 25.41 -8.50 -9.91
N ASP A 181 26.67 -8.18 -9.66
CA ASP A 181 27.80 -8.96 -10.15
C ASP A 181 27.96 -10.31 -9.42
N ASP A 182 28.58 -11.28 -10.10
CA ASP A 182 28.78 -12.65 -9.60
C ASP A 182 29.55 -12.71 -8.26
N GLU A 183 30.46 -11.76 -8.00
CA GLU A 183 31.26 -11.70 -6.77
C GLU A 183 30.41 -11.21 -5.59
N SER A 184 29.66 -10.12 -5.76
CA SER A 184 28.66 -9.63 -4.81
C SER A 184 27.57 -10.68 -4.53
N ALA A 185 27.08 -11.38 -5.56
CA ALA A 185 26.08 -12.43 -5.41
C ALA A 185 26.61 -13.60 -4.59
N ALA A 186 27.77 -14.16 -4.94
CA ALA A 186 28.39 -15.28 -4.22
C ALA A 186 28.86 -14.91 -2.79
N ALA A 187 29.07 -13.62 -2.51
CA ALA A 187 29.38 -13.09 -1.19
C ALA A 187 28.14 -12.80 -0.31
N ALA A 188 26.92 -12.93 -0.83
CA ALA A 188 25.70 -12.61 -0.09
C ALA A 188 25.48 -13.59 1.09
N VAL A 189 25.32 -13.05 2.30
CA VAL A 189 25.14 -13.80 3.55
C VAL A 189 24.12 -13.11 4.45
N GLU A 190 23.37 -13.89 5.24
CA GLU A 190 22.37 -13.36 6.18
C GLU A 190 22.98 -12.34 7.17
N PHE A 191 22.26 -11.24 7.39
CA PHE A 191 22.68 -10.12 8.23
C PHE A 191 21.54 -9.64 9.14
N GLU A 192 21.89 -8.99 10.25
CA GLU A 192 20.92 -8.39 11.17
C GLU A 192 20.33 -7.10 10.56
N TYR A 193 19.00 -6.95 10.64
CA TYR A 193 18.29 -5.79 10.08
C TYR A 193 17.28 -5.18 11.07
N GLY A 194 17.24 -3.84 11.11
CA GLY A 194 16.22 -3.09 11.83
C GLY A 194 14.89 -3.05 11.08
N ARG A 195 13.82 -2.58 11.76
CA ARG A 195 12.48 -2.43 11.18
C ARG A 195 11.82 -1.15 11.70
N PHE A 196 11.13 -0.43 10.82
CA PHE A 196 10.28 0.71 11.16
C PHE A 196 9.09 0.79 10.20
N ALA A 197 7.98 1.38 10.65
CA ALA A 197 6.83 1.69 9.79
C ALA A 197 7.09 2.97 8.98
N PHE A 198 6.26 3.26 7.97
CA PHE A 198 6.35 4.47 7.14
C PHE A 198 6.57 5.73 8.00
N PRO A 199 7.53 6.62 7.67
CA PRO A 199 7.79 7.79 8.49
C PRO A 199 6.61 8.77 8.45
N ASN A 200 6.36 9.43 9.59
CA ASN A 200 5.40 10.52 9.67
C ASN A 200 5.93 11.74 8.91
N ILE A 201 5.17 12.26 7.95
CA ILE A 201 5.43 13.58 7.36
C ILE A 201 5.03 14.64 8.39
N GLU A 202 5.75 15.76 8.43
CA GLU A 202 5.51 16.86 9.37
C GLU A 202 5.32 18.15 8.57
N GLY A 203 4.14 18.79 8.71
CA GLY A 203 3.77 20.00 7.98
C GLY A 203 2.36 20.49 8.36
N PRO A 204 2.01 21.77 8.11
CA PRO A 204 0.69 22.34 8.45
C PRO A 204 -0.49 21.65 7.77
N CYS A 205 -0.28 20.97 6.64
CA CYS A 205 -1.31 20.22 5.92
C CYS A 205 -1.47 18.75 6.38
N VAL A 206 -0.65 18.27 7.33
CA VAL A 206 -0.69 16.87 7.79
C VAL A 206 -1.80 16.67 8.83
N GLN A 207 -2.72 15.76 8.52
CA GLN A 207 -3.94 15.46 9.26
C GLN A 207 -3.84 14.21 10.16
N GLY A 208 -2.72 13.48 10.13
CA GLY A 208 -2.52 12.29 10.96
C GLY A 208 -1.19 11.57 10.72
N THR A 209 -0.88 10.58 11.55
CA THR A 209 0.34 9.75 11.43
C THR A 209 0.28 8.80 10.22
N ALA A 210 1.43 8.48 9.64
CA ALA A 210 1.52 7.54 8.52
C ALA A 210 0.99 6.15 8.91
N ARG A 211 0.20 5.55 8.02
CA ARG A 211 -0.32 4.18 8.15
C ARG A 211 0.35 3.25 7.14
N ALA A 212 0.18 1.94 7.30
CA ALA A 212 0.73 0.93 6.40
C ALA A 212 -0.37 0.26 5.56
N ASN A 213 0.03 -0.66 4.67
CA ASN A 213 -0.91 -1.61 4.09
C ASN A 213 -1.02 -2.82 5.03
N GLU A 214 -2.08 -2.85 5.82
CA GLU A 214 -2.31 -3.88 6.85
C GLU A 214 -3.52 -4.77 6.49
N LEU A 215 -3.58 -5.18 5.22
CA LEU A 215 -4.62 -6.07 4.71
C LEU A 215 -4.46 -7.52 5.17
N THR A 216 -5.60 -8.16 5.40
CA THR A 216 -5.75 -9.60 5.55
C THR A 216 -5.61 -10.29 4.19
N SER A 217 -4.51 -11.00 3.97
CA SER A 217 -4.22 -11.64 2.67
C SER A 217 -4.67 -13.10 2.61
N GLY A 218 -5.65 -13.42 1.76
CA GLY A 218 -5.98 -14.80 1.39
C GLY A 218 -7.45 -14.97 0.99
N THR A 219 -7.72 -15.83 0.00
CA THR A 219 -9.08 -16.07 -0.52
C THR A 219 -9.42 -17.54 -0.45
N LEU A 220 -10.51 -17.88 0.24
CA LEU A 220 -11.12 -19.22 0.22
C LEU A 220 -12.33 -19.21 -0.72
N ALA A 221 -12.30 -20.06 -1.75
CA ALA A 221 -13.34 -20.14 -2.77
C ALA A 221 -13.92 -21.56 -2.86
N LEU A 222 -15.20 -21.70 -2.53
CA LEU A 222 -15.97 -22.93 -2.74
C LEU A 222 -16.67 -22.85 -4.11
N PRO A 223 -16.23 -23.60 -5.13
CA PRO A 223 -16.83 -23.51 -6.47
C PRO A 223 -18.22 -24.15 -6.45
N LYS A 224 -19.25 -23.52 -7.02
CA LYS A 224 -20.59 -24.12 -7.07
C LYS A 224 -20.61 -25.40 -7.91
N LYS A 225 -21.00 -26.54 -7.32
CA LYS A 225 -21.04 -27.88 -7.94
C LYS A 225 -22.39 -28.55 -7.64
N ASN A 226 -22.44 -29.88 -7.66
CA ASN A 226 -23.53 -30.65 -7.07
C ASN A 226 -23.32 -30.76 -5.55
N ARG A 227 -24.39 -31.07 -4.80
CA ARG A 227 -24.36 -31.13 -3.34
C ARG A 227 -23.26 -32.04 -2.78
N ALA A 228 -23.14 -33.29 -3.25
CA ALA A 228 -22.16 -34.22 -2.70
C ALA A 228 -20.70 -33.75 -2.88
N GLN A 229 -20.42 -33.01 -3.95
CA GLN A 229 -19.12 -32.37 -4.16
C GLN A 229 -18.93 -31.14 -3.26
N ASN A 230 -19.95 -30.30 -3.10
CA ASN A 230 -19.86 -29.12 -2.23
C ASN A 230 -19.81 -29.46 -0.73
N ASP A 231 -20.48 -30.53 -0.31
CA ASP A 231 -20.40 -31.07 1.06
C ASP A 231 -18.92 -31.47 1.36
N LEU A 232 -18.24 -32.18 0.43
CA LEU A 232 -16.81 -32.53 0.55
C LEU A 232 -15.85 -31.33 0.50
N GLU A 233 -16.15 -30.31 -0.31
CA GLU A 233 -15.35 -29.08 -0.38
C GLU A 233 -15.46 -28.25 0.90
N ALA A 234 -16.65 -28.22 1.52
CA ALA A 234 -16.86 -27.61 2.83
C ALA A 234 -16.11 -28.36 3.93
N ASP A 235 -16.16 -29.69 3.97
CA ASP A 235 -15.38 -30.53 4.90
C ASP A 235 -13.87 -30.27 4.77
N PHE A 236 -13.36 -30.16 3.54
CA PHE A 236 -11.94 -29.84 3.30
C PHE A 236 -11.58 -28.43 3.78
N VAL A 237 -12.42 -27.42 3.53
CA VAL A 237 -12.18 -26.05 4.03
C VAL A 237 -12.21 -26.01 5.56
N MET A 238 -13.17 -26.67 6.22
CA MET A 238 -13.22 -26.77 7.69
C MET A 238 -11.98 -27.49 8.26
N PHE A 239 -11.44 -28.49 7.57
CA PHE A 239 -10.17 -29.10 7.95
C PHE A 239 -8.99 -28.12 7.78
N TRP A 240 -8.90 -27.41 6.65
CA TRP A 240 -7.81 -26.48 6.37
C TRP A 240 -7.79 -25.28 7.32
N THR A 241 -8.96 -24.74 7.67
CA THR A 241 -9.12 -23.68 8.69
C THR A 241 -9.10 -24.19 10.13
N SER A 242 -8.83 -25.49 10.37
CA SER A 242 -8.61 -26.01 11.72
C SER A 242 -7.17 -25.78 12.19
N PRO A 243 -6.90 -25.78 13.51
CA PRO A 243 -5.54 -25.71 14.03
C PRO A 243 -4.62 -26.83 13.51
N GLN A 244 -5.15 -28.01 13.21
CA GLN A 244 -4.38 -29.11 12.64
C GLN A 244 -4.03 -28.87 11.15
N GLY A 245 -5.00 -28.39 10.36
CA GLY A 245 -4.77 -28.09 8.94
C GLY A 245 -3.79 -26.94 8.74
N MET A 246 -3.98 -25.86 9.51
CA MET A 246 -3.08 -24.70 9.47
C MET A 246 -1.69 -25.03 10.00
N ARG A 247 -1.54 -25.90 11.02
CA ARG A 247 -0.21 -26.35 11.46
C ARG A 247 0.55 -27.08 10.34
N ILE A 248 -0.11 -27.99 9.61
CA ILE A 248 0.51 -28.70 8.47
C ILE A 248 0.91 -27.72 7.35
N PHE A 249 0.11 -26.68 7.10
CA PHE A 249 0.44 -25.63 6.16
C PHE A 249 1.68 -24.82 6.60
N LEU A 250 1.75 -24.41 7.87
CA LEU A 250 2.90 -23.71 8.44
C LEU A 250 4.16 -24.57 8.44
N GLU A 251 4.07 -25.83 8.87
CA GLU A 251 5.15 -26.82 8.84
C GLU A 251 5.78 -26.92 7.43
N ASN A 252 4.97 -26.96 6.37
CA ASN A 252 5.48 -26.98 4.99
C ASN A 252 6.00 -25.63 4.47
N LYS A 253 5.34 -24.51 4.79
CA LYS A 253 5.71 -23.20 4.24
C LYS A 253 6.91 -22.57 4.95
N LEU A 254 7.12 -22.88 6.22
CA LEU A 254 8.20 -22.34 7.06
C LEU A 254 9.42 -23.26 7.16
N ASP A 255 9.39 -24.43 6.49
CA ASP A 255 10.54 -25.29 6.23
C ASP A 255 11.69 -24.50 5.58
N THR A 256 12.92 -24.67 6.08
CA THR A 256 14.13 -23.97 5.60
C THR A 256 14.60 -24.47 4.23
N GLU A 257 14.29 -25.72 3.89
CA GLU A 257 14.69 -26.37 2.64
C GLU A 257 13.64 -26.15 1.54
N ASN A 258 12.43 -25.76 1.92
CA ASN A 258 11.42 -25.28 0.98
C ASN A 258 11.72 -23.83 0.58
N LEU A 259 12.65 -23.63 -0.37
CA LEU A 259 13.01 -22.32 -0.92
C LEU A 259 11.81 -21.56 -1.54
N GLN A 260 10.76 -22.28 -1.97
CA GLN A 260 9.50 -21.75 -2.51
C GLN A 260 8.38 -21.64 -1.44
N GLY A 261 8.76 -21.72 -0.16
CA GLY A 261 7.88 -21.62 1.00
C GLY A 261 7.99 -20.27 1.72
N GLY A 262 6.85 -19.71 2.10
CA GLY A 262 6.74 -18.52 2.95
C GLY A 262 5.28 -18.23 3.28
N ILE A 263 5.04 -17.28 4.18
CA ILE A 263 3.69 -16.77 4.53
C ILE A 263 3.71 -15.24 4.52
N ALA A 264 2.66 -14.60 4.04
CA ALA A 264 2.63 -13.13 3.89
C ALA A 264 2.53 -12.37 5.24
N GLY A 265 2.17 -13.07 6.31
CA GLY A 265 1.97 -12.57 7.67
C GLY A 265 1.52 -13.72 8.59
N PRO A 266 1.25 -13.45 9.88
CA PRO A 266 0.70 -14.46 10.79
C PRO A 266 -0.71 -14.90 10.37
N PRO A 267 -1.11 -16.16 10.66
CA PRO A 267 -2.42 -16.67 10.30
C PRO A 267 -3.52 -16.07 11.17
N LEU A 268 -4.69 -15.86 10.57
CA LEU A 268 -5.91 -15.40 11.26
C LEU A 268 -6.74 -16.54 11.87
N ILE A 269 -6.22 -17.77 11.84
CA ILE A 269 -6.88 -18.97 12.37
C ILE A 269 -6.57 -19.07 13.86
N ASN A 270 -7.63 -19.07 14.68
CA ASN A 270 -7.53 -19.21 16.13
C ASN A 270 -6.84 -20.52 16.55
N ASP A 271 -6.26 -20.52 17.76
CA ASP A 271 -5.62 -21.68 18.39
C ASP A 271 -4.44 -22.31 17.60
N VAL A 272 -3.83 -21.54 16.68
CA VAL A 272 -2.62 -21.92 15.94
C VAL A 272 -1.39 -21.29 16.59
N THR A 273 -0.52 -22.12 17.18
CA THR A 273 0.84 -21.72 17.57
C THR A 273 1.73 -21.59 16.34
N MET A 274 2.49 -20.52 16.24
CA MET A 274 3.47 -20.34 15.17
C MET A 274 4.81 -21.03 15.54
N PRO A 275 5.47 -21.78 14.64
CA PRO A 275 6.77 -22.36 14.96
C PRO A 275 7.86 -21.30 15.15
N SER A 276 8.71 -21.49 16.15
CA SER A 276 9.96 -20.72 16.32
C SER A 276 10.88 -20.87 15.10
N PRO A 277 11.62 -19.83 14.67
CA PRO A 277 11.75 -18.48 15.26
C PRO A 277 10.65 -17.49 14.80
N TRP A 278 9.68 -17.95 14.01
CA TRP A 278 8.74 -17.07 13.32
C TRP A 278 7.78 -16.35 14.26
N GLU A 279 7.41 -16.96 15.38
CA GLU A 279 6.56 -16.37 16.42
C GLU A 279 7.17 -15.06 16.97
N ASP A 280 8.43 -15.11 17.42
CA ASP A 280 9.17 -13.92 17.89
C ASP A 280 9.35 -12.88 16.76
N ILE A 281 9.62 -13.35 15.54
CA ILE A 281 9.80 -12.49 14.36
C ILE A 281 8.54 -11.68 14.04
N PHE A 282 7.35 -12.26 14.14
CA PHE A 282 6.09 -11.55 13.89
C PHE A 282 5.60 -10.77 15.12
N ALA A 283 5.84 -11.26 16.34
CA ALA A 283 5.51 -10.54 17.58
C ALA A 283 6.24 -9.19 17.72
N ASN A 284 7.41 -9.03 17.09
CA ASN A 284 8.15 -7.76 17.02
C ASN A 284 7.71 -6.82 15.88
N SER A 285 6.67 -7.17 15.10
CA SER A 285 6.08 -6.25 14.11
C SER A 285 4.99 -5.39 14.74
N VAL A 286 5.15 -4.07 14.67
CA VAL A 286 4.17 -3.10 15.19
C VAL A 286 3.21 -2.72 14.09
N PHE A 287 1.92 -3.00 14.29
CA PHE A 287 0.84 -2.49 13.45
C PHE A 287 0.59 -1.01 13.76
N VAL A 288 0.54 -0.17 12.72
CA VAL A 288 0.31 1.29 12.78
C VAL A 288 -1.05 1.69 12.18
N GLY A 289 -1.85 0.72 11.75
CA GLY A 289 -3.13 0.92 11.09
C GLY A 289 -3.03 0.80 9.57
N ASN A 290 -4.17 0.51 8.95
CA ASN A 290 -4.31 0.29 7.50
C ASN A 290 -4.76 1.58 6.77
N TYR A 291 -4.19 1.89 5.61
CA TYR A 291 -4.80 2.86 4.67
C TYR A 291 -5.64 2.22 3.55
N GLU A 292 -5.53 0.91 3.28
CA GLU A 292 -6.34 0.23 2.25
C GLU A 292 -7.72 -0.18 2.80
N LYS A 293 -8.59 0.80 3.04
CA LYS A 293 -9.99 0.55 3.47
C LYS A 293 -10.97 0.86 2.34
N PRO A 294 -12.14 0.20 2.27
CA PRO A 294 -13.16 0.49 1.25
C PRO A 294 -13.55 1.98 1.15
N GLY A 295 -13.63 2.69 2.28
CA GLY A 295 -13.97 4.11 2.35
C GLY A 295 -12.80 5.10 2.45
N ALA A 296 -11.55 4.65 2.57
CA ALA A 296 -10.41 5.55 2.81
C ALA A 296 -10.20 6.53 1.63
N PRO A 297 -10.33 7.86 1.82
CA PRO A 297 -10.27 8.85 0.74
C PRO A 297 -8.93 8.83 0.01
N GLY A 298 -7.83 9.01 0.76
CA GLY A 298 -6.46 9.01 0.24
C GLY A 298 -6.12 7.79 -0.62
N ASP A 299 -6.61 6.59 -0.30
CA ASP A 299 -6.39 5.39 -1.13
C ASP A 299 -7.00 5.52 -2.53
N LYS A 300 -8.19 6.14 -2.66
CA LYS A 300 -8.86 6.29 -3.96
C LYS A 300 -8.15 7.32 -4.81
N VAL A 301 -7.59 8.36 -4.20
CA VAL A 301 -6.95 9.48 -4.91
C VAL A 301 -5.42 9.40 -4.98
N ALA A 302 -4.79 8.35 -4.43
CA ALA A 302 -3.32 8.24 -4.37
C ALA A 302 -2.60 7.82 -5.67
N ARG A 303 -3.32 7.31 -6.68
CA ARG A 303 -2.73 6.66 -7.87
C ARG A 303 -3.58 6.89 -9.12
N GLY A 304 -3.74 8.14 -9.55
CA GLY A 304 -4.54 8.46 -10.73
C GLY A 304 -5.99 7.97 -10.64
N PHE A 305 -6.62 8.21 -9.48
CA PHE A 305 -8.06 8.07 -9.22
C PHE A 305 -8.70 6.66 -9.39
N PHE A 306 -9.28 6.16 -8.30
CA PHE A 306 -10.09 4.93 -8.18
C PHE A 306 -9.47 3.63 -8.73
N LYS A 307 -8.16 3.62 -8.98
CA LYS A 307 -7.41 2.52 -9.64
C LYS A 307 -7.77 2.35 -11.14
N HIS A 308 -8.34 3.37 -11.79
CA HIS A 308 -8.66 3.41 -13.23
C HIS A 308 -7.38 3.36 -14.08
N GLU A 309 -7.37 2.61 -15.19
CA GLU A 309 -6.14 2.22 -15.90
C GLU A 309 -5.41 3.38 -16.58
N ASP A 310 -6.12 4.19 -17.36
CA ASP A 310 -5.47 5.24 -18.17
C ASP A 310 -4.98 6.41 -17.29
N SER A 311 -5.74 6.79 -16.26
CA SER A 311 -5.32 7.82 -15.31
C SER A 311 -4.21 7.34 -14.37
N LYS A 312 -4.17 6.07 -13.94
CA LYS A 312 -2.98 5.46 -13.28
C LYS A 312 -1.74 5.59 -14.14
N ARG A 313 -1.86 5.34 -15.44
CA ARG A 313 -0.73 5.37 -16.37
C ARG A 313 -0.16 6.78 -16.50
N ILE A 314 -1.01 7.79 -16.71
CA ILE A 314 -0.57 9.20 -16.82
C ILE A 314 0.08 9.65 -15.50
N TRP A 315 -0.57 9.39 -14.36
CA TRP A 315 -0.01 9.65 -13.03
C TRP A 315 1.37 9.01 -12.82
N SER A 316 1.58 7.77 -13.29
CA SER A 316 2.89 7.09 -13.14
C SER A 316 4.02 7.79 -13.90
N ILE A 317 3.71 8.47 -15.01
CA ILE A 317 4.65 9.26 -15.80
C ILE A 317 4.95 10.58 -15.08
N MET A 318 3.91 11.28 -14.58
CA MET A 318 4.08 12.49 -13.77
C MET A 318 4.96 12.25 -12.54
N VAL A 319 4.82 11.10 -11.89
CA VAL A 319 5.65 10.68 -10.75
C VAL A 319 7.10 10.42 -11.17
N GLN A 320 7.35 9.80 -12.33
CA GLN A 320 8.72 9.68 -12.87
C GLN A 320 9.33 11.04 -13.21
N GLU A 321 8.59 11.93 -13.88
CA GLU A 321 9.04 13.29 -14.24
C GLU A 321 9.40 14.11 -12.98
N PHE A 322 8.57 14.02 -11.93
CA PHE A 322 8.80 14.71 -10.67
C PHE A 322 10.09 14.23 -9.99
N PHE A 323 10.32 12.91 -9.90
CA PHE A 323 11.55 12.38 -9.29
C PHE A 323 12.80 12.49 -10.18
N ALA A 324 12.62 12.59 -11.51
CA ALA A 324 13.68 12.99 -12.45
C ALA A 324 14.02 14.49 -12.37
N GLY A 325 13.21 15.30 -11.67
CA GLY A 325 13.39 16.75 -11.56
C GLY A 325 12.98 17.52 -12.82
N THR A 326 12.29 16.89 -13.77
CA THR A 326 11.77 17.53 -15.00
C THR A 326 10.36 18.11 -14.83
N ARG A 327 9.80 18.00 -13.62
CA ARG A 327 8.49 18.52 -13.19
C ARG A 327 8.60 19.02 -11.75
N THR A 328 8.01 20.18 -11.44
CA THR A 328 7.96 20.73 -10.07
C THR A 328 6.79 20.16 -9.24
N ALA A 329 6.69 20.55 -7.95
CA ALA A 329 5.58 20.10 -7.11
C ALA A 329 4.27 20.84 -7.48
N GLU A 330 4.39 22.10 -7.88
CA GLU A 330 3.33 22.96 -8.41
C GLU A 330 2.83 22.43 -9.77
N GLU A 331 3.74 22.12 -10.69
CA GLU A 331 3.40 21.48 -11.97
C GLU A 331 2.80 20.08 -11.77
N PHE A 332 3.16 19.34 -10.71
CA PHE A 332 2.50 18.08 -10.39
C PHE A 332 1.08 18.31 -9.87
N ALA A 333 0.86 19.28 -8.96
CA ALA A 333 -0.45 19.56 -8.38
C ALA A 333 -1.48 20.01 -9.44
N ALA A 334 -1.11 20.98 -10.28
CA ALA A 334 -1.97 21.50 -11.34
C ALA A 334 -2.30 20.43 -12.41
N ASP A 335 -1.32 19.65 -12.86
CA ASP A 335 -1.58 18.55 -13.80
C ASP A 335 -2.36 17.41 -13.13
N TYR A 336 -2.30 17.23 -11.79
CA TYR A 336 -3.05 16.17 -11.11
C TYR A 336 -4.53 16.53 -10.93
N GLN A 337 -4.83 17.82 -10.72
CA GLN A 337 -6.20 18.33 -10.84
C GLN A 337 -6.70 18.25 -12.28
N THR A 338 -5.86 18.63 -13.27
CA THR A 338 -6.20 18.49 -14.70
C THR A 338 -6.51 17.03 -15.05
N LEU A 339 -5.73 16.07 -14.53
CA LEU A 339 -5.95 14.64 -14.74
C LEU A 339 -7.27 14.15 -14.13
N LEU A 340 -7.69 14.69 -12.98
CA LEU A 340 -9.01 14.41 -12.40
C LEU A 340 -10.13 14.90 -13.33
N GLU A 341 -10.03 16.14 -13.78
CA GLU A 341 -11.04 16.80 -14.63
C GLU A 341 -11.16 16.12 -16.00
N GLU A 342 -10.04 15.85 -16.67
CA GLU A 342 -10.02 15.14 -17.97
C GLU A 342 -10.48 13.69 -17.86
N SER A 343 -10.31 13.04 -16.69
CA SER A 343 -10.73 11.64 -16.48
C SER A 343 -12.13 11.48 -15.89
N PHE A 344 -12.82 12.56 -15.51
CA PHE A 344 -13.98 12.46 -14.61
C PHE A 344 -15.14 11.61 -15.19
N ASP A 345 -15.48 11.80 -16.46
CA ASP A 345 -16.55 11.05 -17.12
C ASP A 345 -16.17 9.55 -17.27
N ASP A 346 -14.93 9.25 -17.62
CA ASP A 346 -14.43 7.87 -17.70
C ASP A 346 -14.34 7.21 -16.32
N LEU A 347 -14.08 7.97 -15.26
CA LEU A 347 -14.15 7.50 -13.87
C LEU A 347 -15.58 7.12 -13.47
N LEU A 348 -16.60 7.88 -13.90
CA LEU A 348 -18.01 7.48 -13.69
C LEU A 348 -18.34 6.18 -14.43
N VAL A 349 -17.93 6.06 -15.70
CA VAL A 349 -18.13 4.83 -16.49
C VAL A 349 -17.42 3.63 -15.84
N PHE A 350 -16.18 3.80 -15.38
CA PHE A 350 -15.39 2.77 -14.72
C PHE A 350 -15.99 2.34 -13.36
N LEU A 351 -16.52 3.29 -12.59
CA LEU A 351 -17.23 3.02 -11.33
C LEU A 351 -18.67 2.52 -11.52
N ASN A 352 -19.15 2.45 -12.77
CA ASN A 352 -20.51 2.08 -13.15
C ASN A 352 -21.56 3.00 -12.49
N LEU A 353 -21.30 4.31 -12.60
CA LEU A 353 -22.12 5.44 -12.15
C LEU A 353 -22.57 6.30 -13.35
N THR A 354 -23.60 7.10 -13.14
CA THR A 354 -24.07 8.14 -14.08
C THR A 354 -24.14 9.51 -13.39
N GLU A 355 -24.32 10.60 -14.15
CA GLU A 355 -24.57 11.91 -13.53
C GLU A 355 -25.87 11.93 -12.69
N GLU A 356 -26.92 11.20 -13.09
CA GLU A 356 -28.18 11.11 -12.34
C GLU A 356 -28.01 10.39 -10.98
N ASP A 357 -27.09 9.43 -10.90
CA ASP A 357 -26.70 8.80 -9.63
C ASP A 357 -26.03 9.82 -8.68
N LEU A 358 -25.30 10.80 -9.21
CA LEU A 358 -24.64 11.82 -8.41
C LEU A 358 -25.63 12.80 -7.76
N GLU A 359 -26.78 13.06 -8.40
CA GLU A 359 -27.86 13.88 -7.83
C GLU A 359 -28.60 13.19 -6.66
N SER A 360 -28.34 11.90 -6.41
CA SER A 360 -29.19 11.01 -5.61
C SER A 360 -28.46 10.29 -4.46
N PRO A 361 -27.81 10.99 -3.49
CA PRO A 361 -27.09 10.35 -2.38
C PRO A 361 -27.97 9.50 -1.44
N GLU A 362 -29.30 9.67 -1.48
CA GLU A 362 -30.29 8.84 -0.78
C GLU A 362 -30.60 7.51 -1.49
N LYS A 363 -30.15 7.34 -2.74
CA LYS A 363 -30.30 6.12 -3.53
C LYS A 363 -28.95 5.43 -3.67
N ARG A 364 -28.92 4.10 -3.53
CA ARG A 364 -27.74 3.32 -3.92
C ARG A 364 -27.66 3.29 -5.45
N PRO A 365 -26.57 3.75 -6.09
CA PRO A 365 -26.43 3.66 -7.54
C PRO A 365 -26.53 2.19 -8.00
N PRO A 366 -27.36 1.87 -9.02
CA PRO A 366 -27.71 0.49 -9.34
C PRO A 366 -26.53 -0.28 -9.97
N GLY A 367 -25.59 0.43 -10.60
CA GLY A 367 -24.37 -0.13 -11.13
C GLY A 367 -23.24 -0.28 -10.09
N TYR A 368 -23.29 0.45 -8.98
CA TYR A 368 -22.16 0.54 -8.05
C TYR A 368 -21.99 -0.73 -7.20
N ILE A 369 -20.90 -1.44 -7.51
CA ILE A 369 -20.34 -2.52 -6.72
C ILE A 369 -19.05 -1.97 -6.09
N ALA A 370 -19.06 -1.73 -4.78
CA ALA A 370 -17.85 -1.37 -4.05
C ALA A 370 -16.76 -2.42 -4.30
N ALA A 371 -15.57 -1.99 -4.69
CA ALA A 371 -14.50 -2.83 -5.25
C ALA A 371 -13.72 -3.68 -4.21
N GLY A 372 -14.44 -4.23 -3.23
CA GLY A 372 -14.02 -5.27 -2.29
C GLY A 372 -12.96 -4.92 -1.25
N PRO A 373 -12.67 -5.86 -0.33
CA PRO A 373 -13.50 -7.02 0.06
C PRO A 373 -14.50 -6.65 1.19
N TYR A 374 -15.26 -7.65 1.65
CA TYR A 374 -15.90 -7.67 2.98
C TYR A 374 -15.01 -8.41 3.97
#